data_AF-A0A819AZE0-F1
#
_entry.id   AF-A0A819AZE0-F1
#
_cell.length_a   1.000
_cell.length_b   1.000
_cell.length_c   1.000
_cell.angle_alpha   90.00
_cell.angle_beta   90.00
_cell.angle_gamma   90.00
#
_symmetry.space_group_name_H-M   'P 1'
#
loop_
_entity.id
_entity.type
_entity.pdbx_description
1 polymer ?
#
loop_
_entity_poly.entity_id
_entity_poly.type
_entity_poly.pdbx_seq_one_letter_code
_entity_poly.pdbx_strand_id
1 'polypeptide(L)'
;MHYLKISLFVPLLILANTIDSANWDYGKHGPNVWMEMFPACGGKKQSPINIRTRCTAYQGFEPFNFTSIYYEQIKFKLTNNGHTIIAAPNSPTKISLTGGKLQGTYNFQSFHIQWGPNHNTGSEHQV
;
A
#
# COMPACT_ATOMS: atom_id res chain seq x y z
N MET A 1 67.32 -15.29 16.01
CA MET A 1 65.96 -15.28 16.60
C MET A 1 64.99 -14.78 15.55
N HIS A 2 64.26 -15.67 14.89
CA HIS A 2 63.23 -15.34 13.90
C HIS A 2 61.86 -15.60 14.52
N TYR A 3 61.00 -14.59 14.54
CA TYR A 3 59.62 -14.71 15.01
C TYR A 3 58.71 -15.15 13.87
N LEU A 4 58.00 -16.25 14.09
CA LEU A 4 56.99 -16.80 13.20
C LEU A 4 55.70 -15.95 13.31
N LYS A 5 55.34 -15.23 12.24
CA LYS A 5 54.04 -14.55 12.15
C LYS A 5 52.97 -15.57 11.73
N ILE A 6 52.10 -15.96 12.65
CA ILE A 6 50.92 -16.76 12.36
C ILE A 6 49.79 -15.80 11.95
N SER A 7 49.41 -15.82 10.68
CA SER A 7 48.26 -15.07 10.18
C SER A 7 47.02 -15.98 10.24
N LEU A 8 46.11 -15.72 11.16
CA LEU A 8 44.82 -16.39 11.25
C LEU A 8 43.87 -15.77 10.22
N PHE A 9 43.57 -16.52 9.14
CA PHE A 9 42.48 -16.20 8.23
C PHE A 9 41.15 -16.59 8.90
N VAL A 10 40.37 -15.60 9.34
CA VAL A 10 38.98 -15.81 9.75
C VAL A 10 38.12 -15.72 8.48
N PRO A 11 37.43 -16.79 8.05
CA PRO A 11 36.49 -16.68 6.96
C PRO A 11 35.30 -15.85 7.46
N LEU A 12 35.14 -14.66 6.87
CA LEU A 12 33.95 -13.83 7.03
C LEU A 12 32.78 -14.61 6.40
N LEU A 13 32.04 -15.37 7.21
CA LEU A 13 30.73 -15.87 6.81
C LEU A 13 29.82 -14.65 6.62
N ILE A 14 29.70 -14.20 5.38
CA ILE A 14 28.62 -13.31 4.98
C ILE A 14 27.36 -14.18 5.05
N LEU A 15 26.69 -14.17 6.20
CA LEU A 15 25.28 -14.51 6.27
C LEU A 15 24.58 -13.50 5.38
N ALA A 16 24.38 -13.88 4.10
CA ALA A 16 23.39 -13.23 3.28
C ALA A 16 22.08 -13.47 4.00
N ASN A 17 21.65 -12.50 4.79
CA ASN A 17 20.26 -12.39 5.19
C ASN A 17 19.52 -12.24 3.86
N THR A 18 19.05 -13.35 3.31
CA THR A 18 17.95 -13.31 2.35
C THR A 18 16.86 -12.58 3.11
N ILE A 19 16.63 -11.31 2.77
CA ILE A 19 15.40 -10.64 3.14
C ILE A 19 14.35 -11.44 2.37
N ASP A 20 13.87 -12.51 2.99
CA ASP A 20 12.70 -13.20 2.51
C ASP A 20 11.61 -12.13 2.58
N SER A 21 11.25 -11.60 1.42
CA SER A 21 10.16 -10.65 1.31
C SER A 21 8.94 -11.41 1.80
N ALA A 22 8.55 -11.18 3.07
CA ALA A 22 7.44 -11.84 3.72
C ALA A 22 6.27 -11.90 2.73
N ASN A 23 5.98 -13.11 2.26
CA ASN A 23 5.07 -13.32 1.16
C ASN A 23 3.65 -13.29 1.70
N TRP A 24 2.89 -12.26 1.37
CA TRP A 24 1.48 -12.14 1.72
C TRP A 24 0.63 -12.46 0.49
N ASP A 25 -0.55 -13.01 0.70
CA ASP A 25 -1.52 -13.24 -0.37
C ASP A 25 -2.96 -13.13 0.18
N TYR A 26 -3.96 -13.37 -0.68
CA TYR A 26 -5.37 -13.45 -0.28
C TYR A 26 -5.88 -14.91 -0.16
N GLY A 27 -4.98 -15.88 -0.20
CA GLY A 27 -5.23 -17.32 -0.12
C GLY A 27 -4.62 -17.94 1.12
N LYS A 28 -3.51 -18.67 0.95
CA LYS A 28 -2.87 -19.46 2.02
C LYS A 28 -2.28 -18.59 3.12
N HIS A 29 -1.67 -17.46 2.76
CA HIS A 29 -1.13 -16.46 3.70
C HIS A 29 -2.05 -15.24 3.71
N GLY A 30 -3.34 -15.51 3.91
CA GLY A 30 -4.43 -14.54 3.86
C GLY A 30 -4.45 -13.50 4.98
N PRO A 31 -5.35 -12.50 4.90
CA PRO A 31 -5.47 -11.42 5.87
C PRO A 31 -5.59 -11.85 7.34
N ASN A 32 -6.14 -13.04 7.60
CA ASN A 32 -6.29 -13.60 8.94
C ASN A 32 -4.97 -13.93 9.63
N VAL A 33 -3.86 -14.08 8.89
CA VAL A 33 -2.53 -14.38 9.44
C VAL A 33 -1.50 -13.29 9.14
N TRP A 34 -1.86 -12.22 8.43
CA TRP A 34 -0.90 -11.15 8.10
C TRP A 34 -0.23 -10.54 9.34
N MET A 35 -0.92 -10.48 10.49
CA MET A 35 -0.36 -9.95 11.72
C MET A 35 0.85 -10.73 12.26
N GLU A 36 1.01 -12.00 11.89
CA GLU A 36 2.14 -12.83 12.30
C GLU A 36 3.47 -12.33 11.69
N MET A 37 3.41 -11.83 10.45
CA MET A 37 4.57 -11.28 9.73
C MET A 37 4.61 -9.75 9.76
N PHE A 38 3.44 -9.12 9.81
CA PHE A 38 3.26 -7.68 9.78
C PHE A 38 2.43 -7.25 11.01
N PRO A 39 3.04 -7.09 12.19
CA PRO A 39 2.31 -6.79 13.44
C PRO A 39 1.37 -5.58 13.35
N ALA A 40 1.66 -4.62 12.47
CA ALA A 40 0.79 -3.48 12.18
C ALA A 40 -0.62 -3.89 11.69
N CYS A 41 -0.76 -5.03 11.01
CA CYS A 41 -2.05 -5.59 10.57
C CYS A 41 -2.95 -6.00 11.75
N GLY A 42 -2.39 -6.24 12.94
CA GLY A 42 -3.13 -6.49 14.18
C GLY A 42 -3.49 -5.22 14.96
N GLY A 43 -3.28 -4.03 14.38
CA GLY A 43 -3.52 -2.75 15.05
C GLY A 43 -5.00 -2.40 15.27
N LYS A 44 -5.27 -1.36 16.08
CA LYS A 44 -6.66 -0.91 16.39
C LYS A 44 -7.28 0.05 15.37
N LYS A 45 -6.50 0.48 14.36
CA LYS A 45 -6.91 1.47 13.34
C LYS A 45 -6.68 0.91 11.93
N GLN A 46 -7.22 -0.28 11.69
CA GLN A 46 -7.15 -0.94 10.38
C GLN A 46 -8.28 -0.49 9.47
N SER A 47 -8.03 -0.61 8.18
CA SER A 47 -9.03 -0.59 7.11
C SER A 47 -9.04 -1.96 6.43
N PRO A 48 -10.12 -2.34 5.72
CA PRO A 48 -11.37 -1.59 5.56
C PRO A 48 -12.28 -1.62 6.79
N ILE A 49 -13.37 -0.84 6.75
CA ILE A 49 -14.45 -0.87 7.73
C ILE A 49 -15.83 -0.90 7.07
N ASN A 50 -16.83 -1.34 7.83
CA ASN A 50 -18.24 -1.15 7.49
C ASN A 50 -18.74 0.21 8.00
N ILE A 51 -19.10 1.11 7.09
CA ILE A 51 -19.54 2.48 7.38
C ILE A 51 -21.03 2.48 7.72
N ARG A 52 -21.35 2.21 8.99
CA ARG A 52 -22.74 2.30 9.48
C ARG A 52 -23.20 3.76 9.50
N THR A 53 -23.91 4.19 8.45
CA THR A 53 -24.31 5.60 8.22
C THR A 53 -24.98 6.25 9.44
N ARG A 54 -25.85 5.53 10.15
CA ARG A 54 -26.52 5.96 11.39
C ARG A 54 -25.58 6.27 12.57
N CYS A 55 -24.33 5.81 12.52
CA CYS A 55 -23.31 6.01 13.54
C CYS A 55 -22.28 7.07 13.14
N THR A 56 -22.48 7.77 12.02
CA THR A 56 -21.58 8.83 11.57
C THR A 56 -21.91 10.15 12.27
N ALA A 57 -20.90 10.98 12.49
CA ALA A 57 -21.06 12.34 12.98
C ALA A 57 -20.87 13.30 11.81
N TYR A 58 -21.85 14.18 11.58
CA TYR A 58 -21.70 15.24 10.60
C TYR A 58 -20.62 16.22 11.05
N GLN A 59 -19.71 16.54 10.14
CA GLN A 59 -18.70 17.57 10.32
C GLN A 59 -18.57 18.36 9.03
N GLY A 60 -18.62 19.69 9.13
CA GLY A 60 -18.35 20.58 8.00
C GLY A 60 -16.86 20.58 7.68
N PHE A 61 -16.52 20.38 6.41
CA PHE A 61 -15.17 20.49 5.90
C PHE A 61 -15.17 21.35 4.64
N GLU A 62 -14.04 21.98 4.33
CA GLU A 62 -13.82 22.58 3.02
C GLU A 62 -14.07 21.53 1.93
N PRO A 63 -14.63 21.90 0.77
CA PRO A 63 -14.76 20.97 -0.34
C PRO A 63 -13.40 20.40 -0.75
N PHE A 64 -13.41 19.18 -1.28
CA PHE A 64 -12.23 18.66 -1.97
C PHE A 64 -11.92 19.54 -3.19
N ASN A 65 -10.65 19.93 -3.32
CA ASN A 65 -10.17 20.77 -4.40
C ASN A 65 -9.08 20.02 -5.18
N PHE A 66 -9.39 19.73 -6.45
CA PHE A 66 -8.52 19.06 -7.41
C PHE A 66 -7.89 20.09 -8.36
N THR A 67 -6.65 19.88 -8.79
CA THR A 67 -6.08 20.70 -9.87
C THR A 67 -6.88 20.52 -11.17
N SER A 68 -6.90 21.54 -12.02
CA SER A 68 -7.69 21.53 -13.28
C SER A 68 -7.39 20.33 -14.19
N ILE A 69 -6.15 19.85 -14.16
CA ILE A 69 -5.66 18.70 -14.94
C ILE A 69 -6.37 17.39 -14.55
N TYR A 70 -6.99 17.31 -13.36
CA TYR A 70 -7.79 16.16 -12.94
C TYR A 70 -8.93 15.84 -13.93
N TYR A 71 -9.48 16.86 -14.59
CA TYR A 71 -10.59 16.70 -15.54
C TYR A 71 -10.13 16.43 -16.98
N GLU A 72 -8.83 16.34 -17.22
CA GLU A 72 -8.25 16.06 -18.53
C GLU A 72 -8.10 14.54 -18.75
N GLN A 73 -8.02 14.14 -20.02
CA GLN A 73 -7.78 12.73 -20.37
C GLN A 73 -6.31 12.36 -20.10
N ILE A 74 -6.11 11.36 -19.24
CA ILE A 74 -4.77 10.86 -18.87
C ILE A 74 -4.60 9.42 -19.32
N LYS A 75 -3.43 9.11 -19.87
CA LYS A 75 -3.04 7.75 -20.22
C LYS A 75 -2.39 7.05 -19.04
N PHE A 76 -2.93 5.88 -18.69
CA PHE A 76 -2.43 5.03 -17.62
C PHE A 76 -1.77 3.78 -18.19
N LYS A 77 -0.66 3.37 -17.57
CA LYS A 77 -0.11 2.02 -17.68
C LYS A 77 -0.80 1.14 -16.65
N LEU A 78 -1.42 0.06 -17.11
CA LEU A 78 -1.99 -0.96 -16.25
C LEU A 78 -0.95 -2.06 -15.99
N THR A 79 -0.80 -2.44 -14.72
CA THR A 79 0.11 -3.52 -14.30
C THR A 79 -0.64 -4.46 -13.38
N ASN A 80 -0.71 -5.75 -13.75
CA ASN A 80 -1.15 -6.80 -12.83
C ASN A 80 0.06 -7.24 -11.99
N ASN A 81 0.01 -7.03 -10.68
CA ASN A 81 1.09 -7.39 -9.76
C ASN A 81 0.86 -8.73 -9.02
N GLY A 82 -0.13 -9.52 -9.45
CA GLY A 82 -0.53 -10.77 -8.80
C GLY A 82 -1.59 -10.60 -7.70
N HIS A 83 -1.82 -9.37 -7.21
CA HIS A 83 -2.79 -9.08 -6.15
C HIS A 83 -3.91 -8.14 -6.62
N THR A 84 -3.60 -7.23 -7.53
CA THR A 84 -4.53 -6.23 -8.06
C THR A 84 -4.07 -5.75 -9.45
N ILE A 85 -4.91 -4.96 -10.12
CA ILE A 85 -4.51 -4.14 -11.26
C ILE A 85 -4.18 -2.75 -10.74
N ILE A 86 -2.92 -2.34 -10.90
CA ILE A 86 -2.46 -0.98 -10.60
C ILE A 86 -2.48 -0.16 -11.89
N ALA A 87 -3.12 1.01 -11.86
CA ALA A 87 -3.11 2.01 -12.91
C ALA A 87 -2.24 3.20 -12.49
N ALA A 88 -1.09 3.36 -13.15
CA ALA A 88 -0.18 4.48 -12.92
C ALA A 88 -0.07 5.34 -14.20
N PRO A 89 -0.01 6.67 -14.11
CA PRO A 89 0.21 7.53 -15.27
C PRO A 89 1.53 7.21 -15.98
N ASN A 90 1.55 7.34 -17.30
CA ASN A 90 2.77 7.09 -18.08
C ASN A 90 3.88 8.12 -17.81
N SER A 91 3.52 9.28 -17.31
CA SER A 91 4.42 10.36 -16.89
C SER A 91 3.91 10.99 -15.59
N PRO A 92 4.78 11.60 -14.78
CA PRO A 92 4.35 12.29 -13.56
C PRO A 92 3.21 13.27 -13.87
N THR A 93 2.09 13.13 -13.16
CA THR A 93 0.95 14.03 -13.31
C THR A 93 1.08 15.21 -12.36
N LYS A 94 0.48 16.33 -12.74
CA LYS A 94 0.26 17.47 -11.84
C LYS A 94 -1.13 17.41 -11.18
N ILE A 95 -1.73 16.22 -11.10
CA ILE A 95 -2.95 16.03 -10.34
C ILE A 95 -2.59 16.09 -8.86
N SER A 96 -3.22 17.02 -8.15
CA SER A 96 -3.15 17.04 -6.70
C SER A 96 -4.52 17.35 -6.08
N LEU A 97 -4.64 16.98 -4.80
CA LEU A 97 -5.84 17.08 -3.99
C LEU A 97 -5.54 17.87 -2.71
N THR A 98 -6.41 18.82 -2.39
CA THR A 98 -6.45 19.60 -1.15
C THR A 98 -7.89 19.68 -0.61
N GLY A 99 -8.08 20.32 0.55
CA GLY A 99 -9.40 20.48 1.15
C GLY A 99 -9.89 19.26 1.93
N GLY A 100 -11.18 19.22 2.27
CA GLY A 100 -11.72 18.25 3.20
C GLY A 100 -11.07 18.39 4.58
N LYS A 101 -10.55 17.28 5.11
CA LYS A 101 -9.78 17.22 6.36
C LYS A 101 -8.28 16.94 6.12
N LEU A 102 -7.81 17.06 4.87
CA LEU A 102 -6.43 16.76 4.51
C LEU A 102 -5.48 17.84 5.06
N GLN A 103 -4.34 17.41 5.61
CA GLN A 103 -3.33 18.31 6.16
C GLN A 103 -2.25 18.63 5.11
N GLY A 104 -2.68 19.23 4.00
CA GLY A 104 -1.77 19.66 2.92
C GLY A 104 -2.20 19.21 1.53
N THR A 105 -1.24 19.24 0.60
CA THR A 105 -1.43 18.88 -0.80
C THR A 105 -0.95 17.46 -1.06
N TYR A 106 -1.82 16.64 -1.63
CA TYR A 106 -1.53 15.24 -1.95
C TYR A 106 -1.48 15.06 -3.47
N ASN A 107 -0.34 14.60 -3.99
CA ASN A 107 -0.17 14.35 -5.42
C ASN A 107 -0.67 12.96 -5.79
N PHE A 108 -1.35 12.84 -6.91
CA PHE A 108 -1.80 11.55 -7.41
C PHE A 108 -0.61 10.73 -7.95
N GLN A 109 -0.51 9.47 -7.51
CA GLN A 109 0.53 8.53 -7.93
C GLN A 109 -0.04 7.39 -8.78
N SER A 110 -1.04 6.68 -8.26
CA SER A 110 -1.71 5.57 -8.92
C SER A 110 -3.05 5.29 -8.25
N PHE A 111 -3.90 4.49 -8.90
CA PHE A 111 -5.00 3.80 -8.23
C PHE A 111 -4.90 2.29 -8.47
N HIS A 112 -5.56 1.50 -7.64
CA HIS A 112 -5.71 0.07 -7.83
C HIS A 112 -7.17 -0.33 -7.60
N ILE A 113 -7.55 -1.51 -8.06
CA ILE A 113 -8.94 -1.97 -8.04
C ILE A 113 -9.04 -3.27 -7.25
N GLN A 114 -10.04 -3.36 -6.40
CA GLN A 114 -10.43 -4.59 -5.70
C GLN A 114 -11.76 -5.06 -6.29
N TRP A 115 -11.90 -6.37 -6.51
CA TRP A 115 -13.12 -6.96 -7.07
C TRP A 115 -13.36 -8.36 -6.51
N GLY A 116 -14.59 -8.84 -6.63
CA GLY A 116 -15.00 -10.16 -6.19
C GLY A 116 -15.29 -11.08 -7.35
N PRO A 117 -15.58 -12.36 -7.07
CA PRO A 117 -15.94 -13.34 -8.10
C PRO A 117 -17.32 -13.09 -8.73
N ASN A 118 -18.14 -12.21 -8.17
CA ASN A 118 -19.51 -11.94 -8.63
C ASN A 118 -19.98 -10.53 -8.22
N HIS A 119 -21.16 -10.15 -8.67
CA HIS A 119 -21.77 -8.84 -8.42
C HIS A 119 -22.14 -8.54 -6.96
N ASN A 120 -22.12 -9.54 -6.08
CA ASN A 120 -22.53 -9.41 -4.68
C ASN A 120 -21.34 -9.16 -3.73
N THR A 121 -20.10 -9.28 -4.22
CA THR A 121 -18.87 -9.22 -3.40
C THR A 121 -17.75 -8.49 -4.13
N GLY A 122 -16.76 -7.98 -3.40
CA GLY A 122 -15.54 -7.44 -4.00
C GLY A 122 -15.06 -6.10 -3.46
N SER A 123 -15.97 -5.31 -2.89
CA SER A 123 -15.57 -4.09 -2.19
C SER A 123 -14.88 -4.46 -0.86
N GLU A 124 -13.85 -3.71 -0.51
CA GLU A 124 -13.25 -3.82 0.82
C GLU A 124 -14.11 -3.09 1.85
N HIS A 125 -14.51 -1.85 1.57
CA HIS A 125 -15.45 -1.10 2.41
C HIS A 125 -16.91 -1.46 2.08
N GLN A 126 -17.78 -1.27 3.07
CA GLN A 126 -19.24 -1.44 2.97
C GLN A 126 -19.96 -0.23 3.61
N VAL A 127 -21.26 -0.06 3.33
CA VAL A 127 -22.13 1.02 3.83
C VAL A 127 -23.43 0.45 4.38
#